data_AF-U1PJL1-F1
#
_entry.id   AF-U1PJL1-F1
#
_cell.length_a   1.000
_cell.length_b   1.000
_cell.length_c   1.000
_cell.angle_alpha   90.00
_cell.angle_beta   90.00
_cell.angle_gamma   90.00
#
_symmetry.space_group_name_H-M   'P 1'
#
loop_
_entity.id
_entity.type
_entity.pdbx_description
1 polymer ?
#
loop_
_entity_poly.entity_id
_entity_poly.type
_entity_poly.pdbx_seq_one_letter_code
_entity_poly.pdbx_strand_id
1 'polypeptide(L)'
;MTQLREDTDDPEHDNDLSFGDVVIDNERPDSKRQNENVTDTDTRTRKPVVVNVPPVTAEEWDVPDRGVTVAEDNPQYRSDSPIAIVVFTPDLDSAFQYYSGVAPLKLTRLERSGVDYYAFPQPRLQKAGSRGPITVDIDRIYPSPYHSRTFSLDQNTRFVEKVAAREKPPRPPLVWANHDRAHSRSCTCTCTQTDSLTLLDGHKRVWASHVAGLEDIEILGMYLDDETATRVWANRHLDSYNRTETNRARTRLKDKWGEGYRQFF
;
A
#
# COMPACT_ATOMS: atom_id res chain seq x y z
N MET A 1 -29.02 -19.31 48.87
CA MET A 1 -29.29 -19.33 47.42
C MET A 1 -28.73 -18.04 46.85
N THR A 2 -27.44 -18.05 46.50
CA THR A 2 -26.79 -16.94 45.81
C THR A 2 -25.83 -17.58 44.84
N GLN A 3 -26.31 -17.90 43.64
CA GLN A 3 -25.44 -18.22 42.50
C GLN A 3 -24.87 -16.88 42.03
N LEU A 4 -23.59 -16.67 42.36
CA LEU A 4 -22.77 -15.66 41.70
C LEU A 4 -22.64 -16.10 40.24
N ARG A 5 -23.00 -15.17 39.36
CA ARG A 5 -22.86 -15.29 37.91
C ARG A 5 -21.40 -15.60 37.59
N GLU A 6 -21.19 -16.63 36.79
CA GLU A 6 -19.94 -16.82 36.07
C GLU A 6 -19.78 -15.61 35.14
N ASP A 7 -18.75 -14.81 35.42
CA ASP A 7 -18.20 -13.86 34.47
C ASP A 7 -17.70 -14.66 33.28
N THR A 8 -18.50 -14.71 32.22
CA THR A 8 -18.02 -15.11 30.91
C THR A 8 -17.07 -14.02 30.43
N ASP A 9 -15.79 -14.34 30.44
CA ASP A 9 -14.75 -13.70 29.63
C ASP A 9 -15.26 -13.60 28.19
N ASP A 10 -15.78 -12.44 27.82
CA ASP A 10 -16.03 -12.07 26.43
C ASP A 10 -14.63 -11.99 25.77
N PRO A 11 -14.31 -12.81 24.76
CA PRO A 11 -13.05 -12.64 24.07
C PRO A 11 -13.12 -11.33 23.30
N GLU A 12 -12.46 -10.30 23.82
CA GLU A 12 -11.96 -9.17 23.03
C GLU A 12 -11.27 -9.78 21.80
N HIS A 13 -11.96 -9.83 20.67
CA HIS A 13 -11.39 -10.23 19.40
C HIS A 13 -10.52 -9.08 18.90
N ASP A 14 -9.32 -9.03 19.48
CA ASP A 14 -8.18 -8.15 19.22
C ASP A 14 -7.54 -8.45 17.85
N ASN A 15 -8.35 -8.50 16.79
CA ASN A 15 -7.87 -8.59 15.42
C ASN A 15 -7.74 -7.17 14.87
N ASP A 16 -6.74 -6.41 15.31
CA ASP A 16 -6.33 -5.14 14.68
C ASP A 16 -5.66 -5.42 13.32
N LEU A 17 -6.50 -5.75 12.33
CA LEU A 17 -6.04 -5.98 10.97
C LEU A 17 -5.72 -4.65 10.31
N SER A 18 -4.56 -4.59 9.66
CA SER A 18 -4.15 -3.43 8.88
C SER A 18 -4.03 -3.76 7.41
N PHE A 19 -4.13 -2.74 6.56
CA PHE A 19 -3.80 -2.88 5.15
C PHE A 19 -2.36 -3.40 4.99
N GLY A 20 -2.17 -4.34 4.08
CA GLY A 20 -0.94 -5.08 3.92
C GLY A 20 -0.92 -6.44 4.62
N ASP A 21 -1.83 -6.71 5.55
CA ASP A 21 -1.86 -8.00 6.23
C ASP A 21 -2.31 -9.12 5.28
N VAL A 22 -1.54 -10.21 5.28
CA VAL A 22 -1.90 -11.45 4.61
C VAL A 22 -2.72 -12.26 5.61
N VAL A 23 -3.91 -12.67 5.22
CA VAL A 23 -4.87 -13.30 6.14
C VAL A 23 -5.25 -14.72 5.69
N ILE A 24 -5.83 -15.48 6.60
CA ILE A 24 -6.51 -16.74 6.35
C ILE A 24 -7.95 -16.56 6.80
N ASP A 25 -8.89 -17.07 6.01
CA ASP A 25 -10.30 -17.11 6.38
C ASP A 25 -10.55 -18.32 7.30
N ASN A 26 -11.06 -18.06 8.51
CA ASN A 26 -11.31 -19.10 9.51
C ASN A 26 -12.62 -19.87 9.27
N GLU A 27 -13.55 -19.35 8.46
CA GLU A 27 -14.70 -20.14 8.05
C GLU A 27 -14.26 -21.08 6.93
N ARG A 28 -14.20 -22.38 7.24
CA ARG A 28 -14.15 -23.40 6.19
C ARG A 28 -15.28 -23.11 5.20
N PRO A 29 -15.04 -23.17 3.88
CA PRO A 29 -16.13 -23.07 2.93
C PRO A 29 -17.12 -24.18 3.30
N ASP A 30 -18.35 -23.78 3.60
CA ASP A 30 -19.42 -24.73 3.80
C ASP A 30 -19.40 -25.75 2.66
N SER A 31 -19.55 -27.00 3.06
CA SER A 31 -19.46 -28.26 2.31
C SER A 31 -20.35 -28.39 1.04
N LYS A 32 -20.65 -27.30 0.33
CA LYS A 32 -21.47 -27.28 -0.90
C LYS A 32 -20.70 -27.03 -2.20
N ARG A 33 -19.37 -26.90 -2.18
CA ARG A 33 -18.53 -26.99 -3.38
C ARG A 33 -17.72 -28.29 -3.44
N GLN A 34 -18.35 -29.43 -3.16
CA GLN A 34 -17.79 -30.73 -3.57
C GLN A 34 -18.18 -31.00 -5.03
N ASN A 35 -17.55 -30.30 -5.97
CA ASN A 35 -17.49 -30.71 -7.39
C ASN A 35 -16.52 -29.86 -8.24
N GLU A 36 -15.48 -29.29 -7.63
CA GLU A 36 -14.33 -28.81 -8.40
C GLU A 36 -13.09 -29.48 -7.82
N ASN A 37 -12.35 -30.17 -8.68
CA ASN A 37 -11.01 -30.71 -8.43
C ASN A 37 -10.04 -29.54 -8.18
N VAL A 38 -10.22 -28.82 -7.09
CA VAL A 38 -9.26 -27.85 -6.58
C VAL A 38 -8.24 -28.69 -5.82
N THR A 39 -7.17 -29.08 -6.51
CA THR A 39 -6.00 -29.67 -5.85
C THR A 39 -5.53 -28.72 -4.75
N ASP A 40 -5.20 -29.27 -3.57
CA ASP A 40 -4.69 -28.60 -2.35
C ASP A 40 -3.47 -27.66 -2.56
N THR A 41 -2.97 -27.60 -3.80
CA THR A 41 -1.99 -26.64 -4.32
C THR A 41 -2.58 -25.26 -4.65
N ASP A 42 -3.87 -25.14 -5.00
CA ASP A 42 -4.48 -23.89 -5.51
C ASP A 42 -4.70 -22.85 -4.39
N THR A 43 -5.18 -23.31 -3.22
CA THR A 43 -5.35 -22.48 -2.00
C THR A 43 -4.04 -21.95 -1.43
N ARG A 44 -2.90 -22.60 -1.71
CA ARG A 44 -1.57 -22.11 -1.30
C ARG A 44 -1.09 -20.92 -2.14
N THR A 45 -1.62 -20.74 -3.35
CA THR A 45 -1.18 -19.69 -4.29
C THR A 45 -2.05 -18.43 -4.26
N ARG A 46 -3.28 -18.53 -3.77
CA ARG A 46 -4.24 -17.42 -3.66
C ARG A 46 -4.39 -16.98 -2.21
N LYS A 47 -3.46 -16.14 -1.75
CA LYS A 47 -3.51 -15.61 -0.38
C LYS A 47 -4.32 -14.30 -0.38
N PRO A 48 -5.36 -14.16 0.45
CA PRO A 48 -6.05 -12.88 0.60
C PRO A 48 -5.15 -11.89 1.34
N VAL A 49 -5.13 -10.65 0.85
CA VAL A 49 -4.38 -9.54 1.42
C VAL A 49 -5.37 -8.42 1.74
N VAL A 50 -5.35 -7.92 2.96
CA VAL A 50 -6.12 -6.75 3.36
C VAL A 50 -5.57 -5.54 2.61
N VAL A 51 -6.41 -4.88 1.82
CA VAL A 51 -6.04 -3.70 1.03
C VAL A 51 -6.64 -2.41 1.57
N ASN A 52 -7.72 -2.51 2.36
CA ASN A 52 -8.36 -1.36 2.99
C ASN A 52 -9.12 -1.80 4.25
N VAL A 53 -9.23 -0.90 5.22
CA VAL A 53 -9.92 -1.09 6.49
C VAL A 53 -10.86 0.10 6.69
N PRO A 54 -12.02 0.11 6.01
CA PRO A 54 -12.95 1.23 6.06
C PRO A 54 -13.51 1.40 7.49
N PRO A 55 -13.76 2.64 7.96
CA PRO A 55 -14.24 2.90 9.31
C PRO A 55 -15.76 2.69 9.42
N VAL A 56 -16.22 1.48 9.09
CA VAL A 56 -17.62 1.07 9.02
C VAL A 56 -17.79 -0.39 9.45
N THR A 57 -18.99 -0.73 9.92
CA THR A 57 -19.36 -2.08 10.37
C THR A 57 -20.02 -2.91 9.27
N ALA A 58 -20.33 -4.18 9.57
CA ALA A 58 -20.98 -5.10 8.64
C ALA A 58 -22.44 -4.72 8.30
N GLU A 59 -23.15 -4.03 9.20
CA GLU A 59 -24.47 -3.45 8.93
C GLU A 59 -24.42 -2.13 8.15
N GLU A 60 -23.26 -1.50 8.07
CA GLU A 60 -23.08 -0.22 7.35
C GLU A 60 -22.51 -0.44 5.94
N TRP A 61 -21.89 -1.59 5.67
CA TRP A 61 -21.26 -1.87 4.39
C TRP A 61 -22.20 -2.53 3.39
N ASP A 62 -22.55 -1.81 2.32
CA ASP A 62 -23.31 -2.33 1.20
C ASP A 62 -22.49 -3.34 0.36
N VAL A 63 -23.10 -4.49 0.06
CA VAL A 63 -22.54 -5.44 -0.91
C VAL A 63 -22.83 -4.93 -2.33
N PRO A 64 -21.80 -4.65 -3.15
CA PRO A 64 -21.99 -4.18 -4.51
C PRO A 64 -22.96 -5.06 -5.31
N ASP A 65 -23.85 -4.42 -6.06
CA ASP A 65 -24.83 -5.05 -6.96
C ASP A 65 -25.90 -5.95 -6.29
N ARG A 66 -25.95 -6.03 -4.95
CA ARG A 66 -26.98 -6.82 -4.24
C ARG A 66 -28.02 -5.99 -3.51
N GLY A 67 -27.72 -4.73 -3.20
CA GLY A 67 -28.64 -3.83 -2.49
C GLY A 67 -28.95 -4.29 -1.06
N VAL A 68 -28.04 -5.03 -0.45
CA VAL A 68 -28.08 -5.50 0.94
C VAL A 68 -26.71 -5.29 1.58
N THR A 69 -26.68 -5.18 2.90
CA THR A 69 -25.43 -5.03 3.68
C THR A 69 -24.72 -6.37 3.88
N VAL A 70 -23.46 -6.35 4.33
CA VAL A 70 -22.71 -7.57 4.65
C VAL A 70 -23.43 -8.40 5.72
N ALA A 71 -24.00 -7.76 6.73
CA ALA A 71 -24.75 -8.42 7.79
C ALA A 71 -26.09 -9.00 7.29
N GLU A 72 -26.76 -8.34 6.33
CA GLU A 72 -28.00 -8.86 5.73
C GLU A 72 -27.75 -10.05 4.79
N ASP A 73 -26.70 -9.98 3.98
CA ASP A 73 -26.29 -11.06 3.06
C ASP A 73 -25.75 -12.27 3.83
N ASN A 74 -25.20 -12.06 5.03
CA ASN A 74 -24.60 -13.07 5.88
C ASN A 74 -25.06 -12.91 7.34
N PRO A 75 -26.29 -13.37 7.67
CA PRO A 75 -26.88 -13.17 9.01
C PRO A 75 -26.10 -13.80 10.17
N GLN A 76 -25.16 -14.70 9.88
CA GLN A 76 -24.24 -15.28 10.86
C GLN A 76 -23.16 -14.30 11.34
N TYR A 77 -22.92 -13.21 10.60
CA TYR A 77 -21.98 -12.18 11.02
C TYR A 77 -22.61 -11.24 12.03
N ARG A 78 -21.82 -10.86 13.05
CA ARG A 78 -22.24 -9.81 13.96
C ARG A 78 -22.30 -8.50 13.18
N SER A 79 -23.43 -7.80 13.27
CA SER A 79 -23.68 -6.54 12.57
C SER A 79 -22.65 -5.46 12.91
N ASP A 80 -22.20 -5.44 14.16
CA ASP A 80 -21.21 -4.49 14.71
C ASP A 80 -19.76 -4.81 14.33
N SER A 81 -19.50 -5.90 13.60
CA SER A 81 -18.12 -6.27 13.26
C SER A 81 -17.50 -5.28 12.28
N PRO A 82 -16.28 -4.79 12.54
CA PRO A 82 -15.58 -3.94 11.60
C PRO A 82 -15.23 -4.72 10.31
N ILE A 83 -15.22 -4.02 9.18
CA ILE A 83 -14.95 -4.62 7.86
C ILE A 83 -13.47 -4.51 7.48
N ALA A 84 -12.96 -5.54 6.83
CA ALA A 84 -11.72 -5.53 6.06
C ALA A 84 -12.00 -5.85 4.59
N ILE A 85 -11.36 -5.10 3.69
CA ILE A 85 -11.43 -5.32 2.26
C ILE A 85 -10.19 -6.11 1.83
N VAL A 86 -10.41 -7.24 1.18
CA VAL A 86 -9.33 -8.14 0.73
C VAL A 86 -9.30 -8.29 -0.78
N VAL A 87 -8.09 -8.46 -1.31
CA VAL A 87 -7.82 -8.85 -2.70
C VAL A 87 -6.87 -10.04 -2.68
N PHE A 88 -7.05 -11.00 -3.58
CA PHE A 88 -6.18 -12.17 -3.65
C PHE A 88 -4.86 -11.85 -4.36
N THR A 89 -3.77 -12.50 -3.94
CA THR A 89 -2.41 -12.23 -4.43
C THR A 89 -2.27 -12.20 -5.96
N PRO A 90 -2.85 -13.11 -6.77
CA PRO A 90 -2.65 -13.04 -8.22
C PRO A 90 -3.19 -11.76 -8.85
N ASP A 91 -4.38 -11.31 -8.43
CA ASP A 91 -5.02 -10.11 -8.98
C ASP A 91 -4.32 -8.85 -8.46
N LEU A 92 -3.95 -8.87 -7.18
CA LEU A 92 -3.20 -7.78 -6.55
C LEU A 92 -1.82 -7.59 -7.18
N ASP A 93 -1.07 -8.68 -7.40
CA ASP A 93 0.27 -8.62 -7.98
C ASP A 93 0.23 -8.27 -9.47
N SER A 94 -0.83 -8.66 -10.18
CA SER A 94 -1.04 -8.28 -11.59
C SER A 94 -1.36 -6.80 -11.75
N ALA A 95 -2.30 -6.26 -10.96
CA ALA A 95 -2.79 -4.89 -11.13
C ALA A 95 -2.02 -3.86 -10.29
N PHE A 96 -1.45 -4.27 -9.16
CA PHE A 96 -0.82 -3.41 -8.17
C PHE A 96 0.50 -4.02 -7.68
N GLN A 97 1.35 -4.44 -8.62
CA GLN A 97 2.61 -5.15 -8.34
C GLN A 97 3.51 -4.48 -7.29
N TYR A 98 3.45 -3.15 -7.14
CA TYR A 98 4.27 -2.40 -6.19
C TYR A 98 3.60 -2.18 -4.82
N TYR A 99 2.42 -2.75 -4.57
CA TYR A 99 1.69 -2.55 -3.32
C TYR A 99 2.38 -3.28 -2.16
N SER A 100 2.95 -2.52 -1.23
CA SER A 100 3.68 -3.07 -0.07
C SER A 100 2.92 -2.95 1.25
N GLY A 101 1.63 -2.61 1.25
CA GLY A 101 0.84 -2.51 2.49
C GLY A 101 1.15 -1.30 3.37
N VAL A 102 1.71 -0.22 2.82
CA VAL A 102 2.05 1.00 3.60
C VAL A 102 1.01 2.11 3.52
N ALA A 103 0.00 1.94 2.68
CA ALA A 103 -1.17 2.82 2.57
C ALA A 103 -2.34 2.00 2.02
N PRO A 104 -3.60 2.32 2.35
CA PRO A 104 -4.75 1.59 1.84
C PRO A 104 -4.96 1.85 0.33
N LEU A 105 -5.45 0.84 -0.39
CA LEU A 105 -5.97 1.01 -1.75
C LEU A 105 -7.40 1.57 -1.68
N LYS A 106 -7.63 2.72 -2.31
CA LYS A 106 -8.98 3.30 -2.44
C LYS A 106 -9.85 2.38 -3.29
N LEU A 107 -11.10 2.16 -2.89
CA LEU A 107 -12.06 1.32 -3.63
C LEU A 107 -12.24 1.77 -5.08
N THR A 108 -12.37 3.08 -5.30
CA THR A 108 -12.49 3.68 -6.64
C THR A 108 -11.30 3.35 -7.56
N ARG A 109 -10.14 3.01 -6.99
CA ARG A 109 -8.99 2.52 -7.75
C ARG A 109 -9.10 1.03 -8.06
N LEU A 110 -9.55 0.22 -7.11
CA LEU A 110 -9.82 -1.21 -7.33
C LEU A 110 -10.86 -1.40 -8.44
N GLU A 111 -11.97 -0.65 -8.36
CA GLU A 111 -13.05 -0.61 -9.36
C GLU A 111 -12.54 -0.23 -10.76
N ARG A 112 -11.77 0.86 -10.85
CA ARG A 112 -11.17 1.31 -12.13
C ARG A 112 -10.22 0.30 -12.75
N SER A 113 -9.53 -0.49 -11.92
CA SER A 113 -8.59 -1.52 -12.36
C SER A 113 -9.28 -2.84 -12.72
N GLY A 114 -10.59 -2.97 -12.49
CA GLY A 114 -11.34 -4.22 -12.72
C GLY A 114 -10.87 -5.36 -11.81
N VAL A 115 -10.30 -5.04 -10.64
CA VAL A 115 -9.82 -6.02 -9.67
C VAL A 115 -10.95 -6.35 -8.71
N ASP A 116 -11.30 -7.63 -8.63
CA ASP A 116 -12.27 -8.12 -7.66
C ASP A 116 -11.73 -7.94 -6.23
N TYR A 117 -12.59 -7.44 -5.36
CA TYR A 117 -12.32 -7.31 -3.94
C TYR A 117 -13.52 -7.80 -3.14
N TYR A 118 -13.25 -8.23 -1.90
CA TYR A 118 -14.24 -8.83 -1.04
C TYR A 118 -14.23 -8.15 0.33
N ALA A 119 -15.41 -7.94 0.91
CA ALA A 119 -15.57 -7.43 2.26
C ALA A 119 -15.78 -8.59 3.23
N PHE A 120 -14.96 -8.66 4.27
CA PHE A 120 -15.09 -9.64 5.34
C PHE A 120 -15.14 -8.94 6.69
N PRO A 121 -15.95 -9.42 7.65
CA PRO A 121 -15.80 -9.03 9.04
C PRO A 121 -14.40 -9.39 9.55
N GLN A 122 -13.69 -8.45 10.18
CA GLN A 122 -12.33 -8.69 10.68
C GLN A 122 -12.22 -9.89 11.64
N PRO A 123 -13.19 -10.18 12.54
CA PRO A 123 -13.11 -11.35 13.42
C PRO A 123 -13.05 -12.69 12.67
N ARG A 124 -13.51 -12.77 11.42
CA ARG A 124 -13.45 -13.98 10.57
C ARG A 124 -12.04 -14.26 10.04
N LEU A 125 -11.20 -13.22 9.98
CA LEU A 125 -9.88 -13.29 9.36
C LEU A 125 -8.79 -13.47 10.43
N GLN A 126 -7.87 -14.39 10.19
CA GLN A 126 -6.66 -14.55 11.01
C GLN A 126 -5.44 -14.02 10.26
N LYS A 127 -4.66 -13.15 10.91
CA LYS A 127 -3.39 -12.69 10.35
C LYS A 127 -2.39 -13.84 10.22
N ALA A 128 -1.87 -14.04 9.02
CA ALA A 128 -0.89 -15.06 8.66
C ALA A 128 0.46 -14.48 8.20
N GLY A 129 0.52 -13.17 7.95
CA GLY A 129 1.73 -12.45 7.58
C GLY A 129 1.41 -11.02 7.19
N SER A 130 2.38 -10.35 6.56
CA SER A 130 2.20 -9.02 5.99
C SER A 130 2.97 -8.90 4.67
N ARG A 131 2.49 -8.04 3.78
CA ARG A 131 3.23 -7.60 2.59
C ARG A 131 4.50 -6.91 3.05
N GLY A 132 5.59 -7.24 2.36
CA GLY A 132 6.91 -6.68 2.62
C GLY A 132 7.33 -5.66 1.59
N PRO A 133 8.53 -5.09 1.76
CA PRO A 133 9.21 -4.36 0.71
C PRO A 133 9.33 -5.20 -0.57
N ILE A 134 9.41 -4.51 -1.70
CA ILE A 134 9.49 -5.12 -3.03
C ILE A 134 10.81 -4.71 -3.65
N THR A 135 11.54 -5.66 -4.23
CA THR A 135 12.81 -5.37 -4.92
C THR A 135 12.52 -4.80 -6.30
N VAL A 136 13.17 -3.69 -6.63
CA VAL A 136 13.10 -3.07 -7.96
C VAL A 136 14.49 -2.59 -8.38
N ASP A 137 14.69 -2.57 -9.70
CA ASP A 137 15.79 -1.88 -10.35
C ASP A 137 15.79 -0.40 -9.93
N ILE A 138 16.93 0.06 -9.42
CA ILE A 138 17.11 1.41 -8.90
C ILE A 138 16.90 2.49 -9.97
N ASP A 139 17.19 2.19 -11.24
CA ASP A 139 17.04 3.12 -12.36
C ASP A 139 15.57 3.34 -12.74
N ARG A 140 14.66 2.51 -12.20
CA ARG A 140 13.21 2.71 -12.34
C ARG A 140 12.66 3.71 -11.32
N ILE A 141 13.46 4.14 -10.35
CA ILE A 141 13.04 5.04 -9.26
C ILE A 141 13.42 6.49 -9.58
N TYR A 142 12.39 7.31 -9.77
CA TYR A 142 12.56 8.74 -10.08
C TYR A 142 12.46 9.61 -8.83
N PRO A 143 13.26 10.67 -8.70
CA PRO A 143 13.07 11.65 -7.64
C PRO A 143 11.73 12.37 -7.83
N SER A 144 11.04 12.67 -6.72
CA SER A 144 9.90 13.59 -6.75
C SER A 144 10.27 14.91 -7.46
N PRO A 145 9.42 15.43 -8.36
CA PRO A 145 9.69 16.65 -9.12
C PRO A 145 9.83 17.89 -8.23
N TYR A 146 9.37 17.81 -6.98
CA TYR A 146 9.45 18.90 -6.01
C TYR A 146 10.75 18.86 -5.18
N HIS A 147 11.48 17.73 -5.20
CA HIS A 147 12.67 17.51 -4.37
C HIS A 147 13.77 18.53 -4.67
N SER A 148 14.12 19.35 -3.70
CA SER A 148 15.06 20.47 -3.87
C SER A 148 16.39 20.30 -3.16
N ARG A 149 16.56 19.25 -2.35
CA ARG A 149 17.80 18.96 -1.65
C ARG A 149 18.83 18.38 -2.62
N THR A 150 20.10 18.65 -2.35
CA THR A 150 21.24 18.09 -3.10
C THR A 150 22.09 17.25 -2.17
N PHE A 151 22.78 16.26 -2.72
CA PHE A 151 23.70 15.39 -1.99
C PHE A 151 25.07 15.43 -2.67
N SER A 152 26.14 15.59 -1.91
CA SER A 152 27.51 15.48 -2.42
C SER A 152 28.17 14.23 -1.87
N LEU A 153 29.02 13.58 -2.68
CA LEU A 153 29.76 12.40 -2.25
C LEU A 153 30.63 12.72 -1.04
N ASP A 154 31.45 13.76 -1.13
CA ASP A 154 32.41 14.14 -0.08
C ASP A 154 31.77 14.37 1.29
N GLN A 155 30.59 15.00 1.34
CA GLN A 155 29.88 15.23 2.61
C GLN A 155 29.18 13.97 3.15
N ASN A 156 29.02 12.94 2.32
CA ASN A 156 28.20 11.77 2.60
C ASN A 156 28.95 10.44 2.48
N THR A 157 30.28 10.44 2.33
CA THR A 157 31.12 9.24 2.17
C THR A 157 30.80 8.16 3.21
N ARG A 158 30.79 8.52 4.50
CA ARG A 158 30.46 7.57 5.59
C ARG A 158 29.07 6.93 5.46
N PHE A 159 28.11 7.62 4.84
CA PHE A 159 26.78 7.07 4.62
C PHE A 159 26.77 6.11 3.43
N VAL A 160 27.44 6.47 2.34
CA VAL A 160 27.62 5.60 1.16
C VAL A 160 28.36 4.32 1.54
N GLU A 161 29.47 4.43 2.27
CA GLU A 161 30.24 3.27 2.76
C GLU A 161 29.37 2.33 3.62
N LYS A 162 28.49 2.89 4.45
CA LYS A 162 27.55 2.09 5.24
C LYS A 162 26.50 1.37 4.40
N VAL A 163 26.05 1.99 3.31
CA VAL A 163 25.12 1.35 2.37
C VAL A 163 25.83 0.24 1.61
N ALA A 164 27.03 0.51 1.10
CA ALA A 164 27.87 -0.48 0.42
C ALA A 164 28.17 -1.69 1.31
N ALA A 165 28.63 -1.46 2.54
CA ALA A 165 28.97 -2.53 3.49
C ALA A 165 27.75 -3.37 3.93
N ARG A 166 26.54 -2.84 3.81
CA ARG A 166 25.30 -3.56 4.13
C ARG A 166 24.66 -4.19 2.90
N GLU A 167 25.11 -3.84 1.71
CA GLU A 167 24.51 -4.17 0.42
C GLU A 167 23.03 -3.75 0.33
N LYS A 168 22.58 -2.82 1.18
CA LYS A 168 21.21 -2.28 1.20
C LYS A 168 21.09 -0.97 1.98
N PRO A 169 20.10 -0.13 1.67
CA PRO A 169 19.83 1.07 2.47
C PRO A 169 19.37 0.69 3.91
N PRO A 170 19.59 1.56 4.92
CA PRO A 170 19.18 1.27 6.30
C PRO A 170 17.68 1.02 6.49
N ARG A 171 16.85 1.58 5.61
CA ARG A 171 15.43 1.30 5.49
C ARG A 171 15.01 1.51 4.02
N PRO A 172 14.03 0.75 3.51
CA PRO A 172 13.49 0.98 2.17
C PRO A 172 13.05 2.45 1.96
N PRO A 173 13.26 3.04 0.77
CA PRO A 173 12.63 4.29 0.40
C PRO A 173 11.13 4.07 0.18
N LEU A 174 10.38 5.16 0.32
CA LEU A 174 8.94 5.17 0.11
C LEU A 174 8.67 5.70 -1.29
N VAL A 175 7.96 4.94 -2.11
CA VAL A 175 7.67 5.31 -3.50
C VAL A 175 6.18 5.30 -3.78
N TRP A 176 5.79 6.21 -4.65
CA TRP A 176 4.48 6.25 -5.25
C TRP A 176 4.53 5.59 -6.63
N ALA A 177 3.78 4.51 -6.79
CA ALA A 177 3.55 3.86 -8.07
C ALA A 177 2.37 4.54 -8.78
N ASN A 178 2.63 5.11 -9.95
CA ASN A 178 1.61 5.79 -10.76
C ASN A 178 1.51 5.15 -12.15
N HIS A 179 0.34 4.58 -12.42
CA HIS A 179 -0.06 3.96 -13.69
C HIS A 179 -0.29 4.99 -14.81
N ASP A 180 -0.86 6.15 -14.46
CA ASP A 180 -1.26 7.20 -15.40
C ASP A 180 -0.05 7.98 -15.95
N ARG A 181 1.11 7.88 -15.30
CA ARG A 181 2.38 8.52 -15.72
C ARG A 181 3.27 7.65 -16.60
N ALA A 182 2.84 6.44 -16.95
CA ALA A 182 3.57 5.60 -17.90
C ALA A 182 3.72 6.26 -19.30
N HIS A 183 3.07 7.41 -19.55
CA HIS A 183 3.12 8.15 -20.81
C HIS A 183 3.45 9.64 -20.61
N SER A 184 4.73 10.01 -20.77
CA SER A 184 5.12 11.35 -21.24
C SER A 184 6.30 11.33 -22.22
N ARG A 185 6.62 10.17 -22.81
CA ARG A 185 7.48 10.09 -23.99
C ARG A 185 6.84 9.15 -24.99
N SER A 186 6.35 9.74 -26.08
CA SER A 186 5.91 9.09 -27.31
C SER A 186 6.79 7.88 -27.63
N CYS A 187 6.28 6.69 -27.38
CA CYS A 187 6.89 5.45 -27.82
C CYS A 187 5.77 4.62 -28.43
N THR A 188 5.78 4.48 -29.76
CA THR A 188 4.77 3.75 -30.55
C THR A 188 4.97 2.23 -30.50
N CYS A 189 5.70 1.74 -29.50
CA CYS A 189 6.03 0.34 -29.34
C CYS A 189 5.02 -0.30 -28.39
N THR A 190 4.71 -1.58 -28.57
CA THR A 190 3.99 -2.43 -27.61
C THR A 190 4.82 -2.70 -26.35
N CYS A 191 5.34 -1.65 -25.70
CA CYS A 191 5.98 -1.75 -24.42
C CYS A 191 4.91 -1.97 -23.36
N THR A 192 5.01 -3.09 -22.65
CA THR A 192 4.27 -3.39 -21.44
C THR A 192 4.26 -2.14 -20.56
N GLN A 193 3.07 -1.60 -20.33
CA GLN A 193 2.87 -0.36 -19.59
C GLN A 193 3.35 -0.60 -18.15
N THR A 194 4.49 -0.02 -17.80
CA THR A 194 5.07 -0.16 -16.47
C THR A 194 4.78 1.09 -15.66
N ASP A 195 4.34 0.92 -14.42
CA ASP A 195 4.09 2.06 -13.53
C ASP A 195 5.39 2.86 -13.34
N SER A 196 5.24 4.19 -13.26
CA SER A 196 6.33 5.06 -12.84
C SER A 196 6.50 5.01 -11.32
N LEU A 197 7.73 4.88 -10.82
CA LEU A 197 8.03 4.87 -9.39
C LEU A 197 8.64 6.21 -8.98
N THR A 198 7.88 7.02 -8.25
CA THR A 198 8.33 8.36 -7.80
C THR A 198 8.62 8.37 -6.31
N LEU A 199 9.80 8.84 -5.90
CA LEU A 199 10.21 8.92 -4.49
C LEU A 199 9.38 9.91 -3.69
N LEU A 200 8.68 9.39 -2.68
CA LEU A 200 8.02 10.17 -1.64
C LEU A 200 8.92 10.40 -0.43
N ASP A 201 9.81 9.46 -0.10
CA ASP A 201 10.84 9.57 0.95
C ASP A 201 12.05 8.68 0.63
N GLY A 202 13.23 9.11 1.08
CA GLY A 202 14.46 8.34 0.96
C GLY A 202 15.33 8.71 -0.22
N HIS A 203 15.23 9.93 -0.78
CA HIS A 203 16.09 10.41 -1.87
C HIS A 203 17.57 10.20 -1.60
N LYS A 204 18.04 10.50 -0.38
CA LYS A 204 19.43 10.25 0.01
C LYS A 204 19.79 8.77 0.00
N ARG A 205 18.85 7.89 0.36
CA ARG A 205 19.05 6.43 0.41
C ARG A 205 19.20 5.88 -1.00
N VAL A 206 18.30 6.24 -1.91
CA VAL A 206 18.39 5.86 -3.33
C VAL A 206 19.66 6.40 -3.96
N TRP A 207 19.95 7.69 -3.79
CA TRP A 207 21.20 8.27 -4.29
C TRP A 207 22.44 7.53 -3.76
N ALA A 208 22.50 7.26 -2.45
CA ALA A 208 23.65 6.56 -1.86
C ALA A 208 23.75 5.10 -2.31
N SER A 209 22.63 4.41 -2.50
CA SER A 209 22.58 3.05 -3.06
C SER A 209 23.12 3.01 -4.48
N HIS A 210 22.72 3.95 -5.32
CA HIS A 210 23.23 4.08 -6.69
C HIS A 210 24.75 4.34 -6.70
N VAL A 211 25.23 5.28 -5.87
CA VAL A 211 26.67 5.57 -5.74
C VAL A 211 27.45 4.39 -5.17
N ALA A 212 26.84 3.58 -4.30
CA ALA A 212 27.42 2.36 -3.75
C ALA A 212 27.45 1.20 -4.75
N GLY A 213 26.90 1.37 -5.96
CA GLY A 213 26.89 0.34 -7.00
C GLY A 213 25.78 -0.71 -6.86
N LEU A 214 24.70 -0.42 -6.11
CA LEU A 214 23.55 -1.31 -6.05
C LEU A 214 22.69 -1.13 -7.31
N GLU A 215 22.38 -2.24 -7.98
CA GLU A 215 21.49 -2.27 -9.15
C GLU A 215 20.02 -2.41 -8.73
N ASP A 216 19.76 -3.16 -7.66
CA ASP A 216 18.42 -3.37 -7.11
C ASP A 216 18.33 -2.90 -5.66
N ILE A 217 17.17 -2.36 -5.27
CA ILE A 217 16.86 -2.06 -3.87
C ILE A 217 15.43 -2.43 -3.50
N GLU A 218 15.23 -2.79 -2.23
CA GLU A 218 13.91 -2.92 -1.63
C GLU A 218 13.24 -1.56 -1.49
N ILE A 219 11.97 -1.46 -1.89
CA ILE A 219 11.11 -0.27 -1.79
C ILE A 219 9.82 -0.56 -1.02
N LEU A 220 9.23 0.48 -0.44
CA LEU A 220 7.84 0.46 0.03
C LEU A 220 6.99 1.23 -0.97
N GLY A 221 6.19 0.50 -1.76
CA GLY A 221 5.37 1.08 -2.80
C GLY A 221 3.91 1.26 -2.39
N MET A 222 3.32 2.36 -2.85
CA MET A 222 1.92 2.67 -2.65
C MET A 222 1.29 3.28 -3.89
N TYR A 223 -0.02 3.11 -4.01
CA TYR A 223 -0.83 3.60 -5.11
C TYR A 223 -1.74 4.73 -4.62
N LEU A 224 -1.32 5.96 -4.89
CA LEU A 224 -2.03 7.19 -4.48
C LEU A 224 -2.47 8.00 -5.70
N ASP A 225 -3.40 8.92 -5.51
CA ASP A 225 -3.61 10.03 -6.44
C ASP A 225 -2.49 11.08 -6.32
N ASP A 226 -2.34 11.92 -7.36
CA ASP A 226 -1.30 12.94 -7.45
C ASP A 226 -1.29 13.90 -6.24
N GLU A 227 -2.46 14.25 -5.71
CA GLU A 227 -2.57 15.20 -4.61
C GLU A 227 -2.11 14.56 -3.30
N THR A 228 -2.62 13.37 -2.99
CA THR A 228 -2.26 12.63 -1.79
C THR A 228 -0.77 12.29 -1.79
N ALA A 229 -0.22 11.84 -2.92
CA ALA A 229 1.21 11.61 -3.08
C ALA A 229 2.03 12.88 -2.81
N THR A 230 1.58 14.03 -3.35
CA THR A 230 2.24 15.32 -3.13
C THR A 230 2.20 15.73 -1.65
N ARG A 231 1.06 15.54 -0.98
CA ARG A 231 0.89 15.82 0.45
C ARG A 231 1.81 14.94 1.32
N VAL A 232 1.90 13.65 1.03
CA VAL A 232 2.82 12.73 1.72
C VAL A 232 4.27 13.18 1.54
N TRP A 233 4.67 13.55 0.33
CA TRP A 233 6.02 14.08 0.09
C TRP A 233 6.27 15.36 0.90
N ALA A 234 5.34 16.32 0.85
CA ALA A 234 5.45 17.63 1.51
C ALA A 234 5.65 17.49 3.02
N ASN A 235 4.77 16.73 3.68
CA ASN A 235 4.80 16.47 5.13
C ASN A 235 6.10 15.81 5.60
N ARG A 236 6.78 15.07 4.73
CA ARG A 236 8.03 14.38 5.08
C ARG A 236 9.28 15.24 4.87
N HIS A 237 9.19 16.31 4.08
CA HIS A 237 10.37 17.02 3.59
C HIS A 237 10.44 18.47 4.03
N LEU A 238 9.34 19.21 3.91
CA LEU A 238 9.36 20.67 3.97
C LEU A 238 9.87 21.20 5.31
N ASP A 239 9.52 20.55 6.43
CA ASP A 239 9.96 20.95 7.77
C ASP A 239 11.47 20.75 7.97
N SER A 240 12.09 19.84 7.21
CA SER A 240 13.54 19.58 7.28
C SER A 240 14.36 20.44 6.33
N TYR A 241 13.71 21.21 5.45
CA TYR A 241 14.39 21.99 4.41
C TYR A 241 14.85 23.33 4.96
N ASN A 242 16.02 23.77 4.51
CA ASN A 242 16.43 25.15 4.73
C ASN A 242 15.62 26.11 3.85
N ARG A 243 15.69 27.42 4.12
CA ARG A 243 14.91 28.43 3.41
C ARG A 243 15.02 28.36 1.88
N THR A 244 16.22 28.12 1.35
CA THR A 244 16.46 28.04 -0.10
C THR A 244 15.81 26.80 -0.70
N GLU A 245 15.97 25.65 -0.04
CA GLU A 245 15.32 24.39 -0.43
C GLU A 245 13.79 24.56 -0.40
N THR A 246 13.23 25.06 0.69
CA THR A 246 11.78 25.28 0.86
C THR A 246 11.22 26.22 -0.22
N ASN A 247 11.93 27.30 -0.55
CA ASN A 247 11.50 28.22 -1.61
C ASN A 247 11.49 27.54 -2.99
N ARG A 248 12.52 26.75 -3.32
CA ARG A 248 12.56 26.00 -4.61
C ARG A 248 11.44 24.96 -4.69
N ALA A 249 11.21 24.23 -3.60
CA ALA A 249 10.09 23.29 -3.49
C ALA A 249 8.74 24.00 -3.68
N ARG A 250 8.53 25.15 -3.02
CA ARG A 250 7.33 25.99 -3.16
C ARG A 250 7.10 26.44 -4.59
N THR A 251 8.12 26.92 -5.29
CA THR A 251 8.01 27.30 -6.71
C THR A 251 7.54 26.12 -7.55
N ARG A 252 8.17 24.95 -7.42
CA ARG A 252 7.81 23.76 -8.20
C ARG A 252 6.41 23.24 -7.88
N LEU A 253 5.98 23.33 -6.62
CA LEU A 253 4.62 23.01 -6.21
C LEU A 253 3.62 24.00 -6.82
N LYS A 254 3.93 25.30 -6.79
CA LYS A 254 3.12 26.35 -7.41
C LYS A 254 3.02 26.16 -8.93
N ASP A 255 4.11 25.80 -9.60
CA ASP A 255 4.14 25.55 -11.04
C ASP A 255 3.20 24.41 -11.44
N LYS A 256 3.09 23.36 -10.62
CA LYS A 256 2.19 22.23 -10.89
C LYS A 256 0.75 22.45 -10.42
N TRP A 257 0.55 23.05 -9.25
CA TRP A 257 -0.76 23.11 -8.57
C TRP A 257 -1.43 24.49 -8.60
N GLY A 258 -0.82 25.47 -9.25
CA GLY A 258 -1.30 26.85 -9.25
C GLY A 258 -1.39 27.41 -7.83
N GLU A 259 -2.43 28.21 -7.54
CA GLU A 259 -2.66 28.74 -6.19
C GLU A 259 -3.11 27.67 -5.17
N GLY A 260 -3.58 26.50 -5.65
CA GLY A 260 -3.94 25.35 -4.81
C GLY A 260 -2.75 24.75 -4.05
N TYR A 261 -1.51 25.07 -4.43
CA TYR A 261 -0.30 24.56 -3.78
C TYR A 261 -0.22 24.85 -2.27
N ARG A 262 -0.94 25.89 -1.79
CA ARG A 262 -0.91 26.30 -0.37
C ARG A 262 -1.43 25.22 0.58
N GLN A 263 -2.24 24.28 0.10
CA GLN A 263 -2.78 23.18 0.91
C GLN A 263 -1.74 22.15 1.38
N PHE A 264 -0.50 22.24 0.87
CA PHE A 264 0.60 21.35 1.23
C PHE A 264 1.53 21.93 2.31
N PHE A 265 1.15 23.05 2.94
CA PHE A 265 1.91 23.74 3.99
C PHE A 265 1.06 23.96 5.23
#